data_AF-A0A178DC66-F1
#
_entry.id   AF-A0A178DC66-F1
#
_cell.length_a   1.000
_cell.length_b   1.000
_cell.length_c   1.000
_cell.angle_alpha   90.00
_cell.angle_beta   90.00
_cell.angle_gamma   90.00
#
_symmetry.space_group_name_H-M   'P 1'
#
loop_
_entity.id
_entity.type
_entity.pdbx_description
1 polymer ?
#
loop_
_entity_poly.entity_id
_entity_poly.type
_entity_poly.pdbx_seq_one_letter_code
_entity_poly.pdbx_strand_id
1 'polypeptide(L)'
;MQASPSKARAQALASHSWSIVSGWLARLYHPSPVPAFERNAATLQALQSLMAENIAADRVRELLFEAKVEELEAAEKEEERRTTGIGSHHDAIAIMSLLETSLAPAATAALESLASSVVVLGRASPSTSTSASVVGDLPSRIVNIPRQTFAQESQLSAIETLTADLQTQVTRTKRDLAAFFPERTPPTSARAQDDDPTSPSTPSSSPTQQHLRTTTRTTDSSHLHSLTLQHQRETKQLTLKSAEYRSRIDALENHLAALTRSGSHSSPSSTDPTVLAAKQRSLAAKKKKLDALHDRIRQFHGLPPDIEVSRAEVRRAEGALDRLRRRRDDLFEAL
;
A
#
# COMPACT_ATOMS: atom_id res chain seq x y z
N MET A 1 -3.86 -54.16 64.02
CA MET A 1 -3.43 -52.77 63.77
C MET A 1 -4.50 -52.07 62.93
N GLN A 2 -5.57 -51.58 63.57
CA GLN A 2 -6.62 -50.83 62.87
C GLN A 2 -6.09 -49.41 62.66
N ALA A 3 -5.95 -48.99 61.39
CA ALA A 3 -5.57 -47.62 61.08
C ALA A 3 -6.66 -46.66 61.59
N SER A 4 -6.27 -45.57 62.25
CA SER A 4 -7.21 -44.56 62.72
C SER A 4 -8.09 -44.06 61.56
N PRO A 5 -9.40 -43.86 61.73
CA PRO A 5 -10.33 -43.50 60.65
C PRO A 5 -9.89 -42.31 59.79
N SER A 6 -9.21 -41.34 60.39
CA SER A 6 -8.64 -40.17 59.68
C SER A 6 -7.52 -40.56 58.70
N LYS A 7 -6.67 -41.53 59.05
CA LYS A 7 -5.59 -42.02 58.17
C LYS A 7 -6.14 -42.84 57.00
N ALA A 8 -7.18 -43.64 57.26
CA ALA A 8 -7.88 -44.38 56.22
C ALA A 8 -8.57 -43.45 55.20
N ARG A 9 -9.22 -42.37 55.67
CA ARG A 9 -9.81 -41.35 54.78
C ARG A 9 -8.76 -40.64 53.93
N ALA A 10 -7.63 -40.24 54.52
CA ALA A 10 -6.54 -39.60 53.77
C ALA A 10 -5.96 -40.52 52.69
N GLN A 11 -5.77 -41.81 52.99
CA GLN A 11 -5.31 -42.79 52.02
C GLN A 11 -6.33 -43.03 50.90
N ALA A 12 -7.63 -43.06 51.20
CA ALA A 12 -8.68 -43.21 50.21
C ALA A 12 -8.71 -42.02 49.23
N LEU A 13 -8.58 -40.79 49.74
CA LEU A 13 -8.49 -39.58 48.92
C LEU A 13 -7.25 -39.60 48.03
N ALA A 14 -6.10 -39.96 48.59
CA ALA A 14 -4.85 -40.07 47.83
C ALA A 14 -4.96 -41.08 46.68
N SER A 15 -5.52 -42.27 46.94
CA SER A 15 -5.75 -43.30 45.92
C SER A 15 -6.72 -42.82 44.83
N HIS A 16 -7.77 -42.10 45.21
CA HIS A 16 -8.72 -41.51 44.26
C HIS A 16 -8.04 -40.47 43.35
N SER A 17 -7.26 -39.55 43.92
CA SER A 17 -6.50 -38.57 43.14
C SER A 17 -5.50 -39.20 42.17
N TRP A 18 -4.83 -40.30 42.56
CA TRP A 18 -3.95 -41.03 41.67
C TRP A 18 -4.68 -41.68 40.50
N SER A 19 -5.88 -42.21 40.73
CA SER A 19 -6.72 -42.80 39.68
C SER A 19 -7.09 -41.74 38.62
N ILE A 20 -7.53 -40.55 39.07
CA ILE A 20 -7.88 -39.44 38.18
C ILE A 20 -6.69 -39.03 37.30
N VAL A 21 -5.52 -38.80 37.91
CA VAL A 21 -4.31 -38.41 37.18
C VAL A 21 -3.86 -39.51 36.21
N SER A 22 -3.93 -40.78 36.60
CA SER A 22 -3.56 -41.90 35.72
C SER A 22 -4.49 -42.03 34.50
N GLY A 23 -5.80 -41.82 34.70
CA GLY A 23 -6.77 -41.82 33.60
C GLY A 23 -6.65 -40.60 32.69
N TRP A 24 -6.16 -39.46 33.19
CA TRP A 24 -5.81 -38.29 32.37
C TRP A 24 -4.54 -38.53 31.55
N LEU A 25 -3.46 -39.04 32.17
CA LEU A 25 -2.22 -39.37 31.47
C LEU A 25 -2.43 -40.44 30.39
N ALA A 26 -3.23 -41.48 30.68
CA ALA A 26 -3.53 -42.52 29.68
C ALA A 26 -4.22 -41.96 28.42
N ARG A 27 -5.05 -40.92 28.58
CA ARG A 27 -5.70 -40.23 27.45
C ARG A 27 -4.72 -39.32 26.70
N LEU A 28 -3.83 -38.63 27.41
CA LEU A 28 -2.86 -37.72 26.82
C LEU A 28 -1.78 -38.44 26.00
N TYR A 29 -1.33 -39.61 26.47
CA TYR A 29 -0.22 -40.34 25.85
C TYR A 29 -0.63 -41.41 24.83
N HIS A 30 -1.94 -41.64 24.59
CA HIS A 30 -2.38 -42.67 23.64
C HIS A 30 -1.81 -42.42 22.22
N PRO A 31 -1.20 -43.43 21.55
CA PRO A 31 -1.10 -44.86 21.90
C PRO A 31 0.17 -45.27 22.67
N SER A 32 1.07 -44.34 23.00
CA SER A 32 2.29 -44.61 23.75
C SER A 32 2.04 -44.86 25.25
N PRO A 33 2.79 -45.77 25.90
CA PRO A 33 2.66 -45.98 27.34
C PRO A 33 3.15 -44.74 28.09
N VAL A 34 2.47 -44.41 29.19
CA VAL A 34 2.88 -43.32 30.07
C VAL A 34 4.30 -43.61 30.61
N PRO A 35 5.24 -42.66 30.50
CA PRO A 35 6.60 -42.83 31.05
C PRO A 35 6.58 -43.15 32.55
N ALA A 36 7.54 -43.95 33.03
CA ALA A 36 7.66 -44.24 34.45
C ALA A 36 8.03 -42.99 35.24
N PHE A 37 7.34 -42.73 36.34
CA PHE A 37 7.60 -41.60 37.23
C PHE A 37 7.45 -41.99 38.70
N GLU A 38 8.11 -41.24 39.57
CA GLU A 38 8.07 -41.45 41.01
C GLU A 38 6.72 -40.97 41.60
N ARG A 39 6.07 -41.84 42.38
CA ARG A 39 4.78 -41.56 43.02
C ARG A 39 5.02 -40.88 44.37
N ASN A 40 5.22 -39.57 44.34
CA ASN A 40 5.42 -38.71 45.50
C ASN A 40 4.21 -37.76 45.67
N ALA A 41 3.94 -37.28 46.88
CA ALA A 41 2.92 -36.28 47.14
C ALA A 41 3.18 -34.98 46.34
N ALA A 42 4.44 -34.58 46.20
CA ALA A 42 4.84 -33.43 45.38
C ALA A 42 4.53 -33.65 43.89
N THR A 43 4.77 -34.85 43.36
CA THR A 43 4.48 -35.16 41.95
C THR A 43 2.98 -35.25 41.69
N LEU A 44 2.19 -35.75 42.64
CA LEU A 44 0.73 -35.73 42.57
C LEU A 44 0.19 -34.30 42.48
N GLN A 45 0.66 -33.41 43.36
CA GLN A 45 0.20 -32.02 43.38
C GLN A 45 0.58 -31.29 42.09
N ALA A 46 1.81 -31.48 41.59
CA ALA A 46 2.26 -30.92 40.33
C ALA A 46 1.42 -31.42 39.14
N LEU A 47 1.14 -32.73 39.07
CA LEU A 47 0.30 -33.31 38.01
C LEU A 47 -1.16 -32.86 38.10
N GLN A 48 -1.69 -32.66 39.30
CA GLN A 48 -3.04 -32.09 39.47
C GLN A 48 -3.11 -30.62 39.03
N SER A 49 -2.10 -29.81 39.36
CA SER A 49 -2.01 -28.42 38.88
C SER A 49 -1.96 -28.39 37.36
N LEU A 50 -1.07 -29.20 36.77
CA LEU A 50 -0.93 -29.28 35.32
C LEU A 50 -2.21 -29.77 34.64
N MET A 51 -2.89 -30.77 35.21
CA MET A 51 -4.18 -31.24 34.72
C MET A 51 -5.23 -30.13 34.76
N ALA A 52 -5.32 -29.38 35.86
CA ALA A 52 -6.26 -28.28 36.01
C ALA A 52 -5.96 -27.13 35.03
N GLU A 53 -4.69 -26.76 34.88
CA GLU A 53 -4.24 -25.75 33.92
C GLU A 53 -4.49 -26.18 32.47
N ASN A 54 -4.27 -27.46 32.14
CA ASN A 54 -4.54 -27.97 30.80
C ASN A 54 -6.05 -27.96 30.50
N ILE A 55 -6.89 -28.38 31.45
CA ILE A 55 -8.36 -28.28 31.31
C ILE A 55 -8.79 -26.82 31.16
N ALA A 56 -8.17 -25.89 31.89
CA ALA A 56 -8.46 -24.46 31.73
C ALA A 56 -8.03 -23.95 30.35
N ALA A 57 -6.87 -24.36 29.85
CA ALA A 57 -6.39 -24.02 28.52
C ALA A 57 -7.29 -24.58 27.42
N ASP A 58 -7.76 -25.82 27.56
CA ASP A 58 -8.70 -26.44 26.62
C ASP A 58 -10.03 -25.69 26.58
N ARG A 59 -10.57 -25.29 27.73
CA ARG A 59 -11.77 -24.43 27.79
C ARG A 59 -11.56 -23.09 27.09
N VAL A 60 -10.40 -22.46 27.27
CA VAL A 60 -10.08 -21.19 26.58
C VAL A 60 -10.00 -21.42 25.06
N ARG A 61 -9.39 -22.52 24.61
CA ARG A 61 -9.35 -22.86 23.17
C ARG A 61 -10.74 -23.07 22.59
N GLU A 62 -11.62 -23.73 23.33
CA GLU A 62 -13.02 -23.95 22.94
C GLU A 62 -13.79 -22.63 22.84
N LEU A 63 -13.69 -21.74 23.84
CA LEU A 63 -14.28 -20.41 23.79
C LEU A 63 -13.75 -19.55 22.63
N LEU A 64 -12.44 -19.64 22.35
CA LEU A 64 -11.86 -18.95 21.19
C LEU A 64 -12.36 -19.53 19.86
N PHE A 65 -12.60 -20.84 19.80
CA PHE A 65 -13.19 -21.47 18.63
C PHE A 65 -14.64 -21.01 18.43
N GLU A 66 -15.45 -21.03 19.49
CA GLU A 66 -16.83 -20.53 19.46
C GLU A 66 -16.90 -19.05 19.04
N ALA A 67 -16.05 -18.19 19.62
CA ALA A 67 -15.99 -16.77 19.26
C ALA A 67 -15.61 -16.56 17.79
N LYS A 68 -14.69 -17.37 17.25
CA LYS A 68 -14.33 -17.34 15.82
C LYS A 68 -15.48 -17.78 14.92
N VAL A 69 -16.22 -18.83 15.32
CA VAL A 69 -17.39 -19.28 14.57
C VAL A 69 -18.47 -18.19 14.56
N GLU A 70 -18.71 -17.54 15.69
CA GLU A 70 -19.66 -16.41 15.78
C GLU A 70 -19.22 -15.24 14.90
N GLU A 71 -17.93 -14.89 14.88
CA GLU A 71 -17.39 -13.84 14.00
C GLU A 71 -17.60 -14.17 12.52
N LEU A 72 -17.36 -15.42 12.12
CA LEU A 72 -17.60 -15.88 10.76
C LEU A 72 -19.08 -15.82 10.41
N GLU A 73 -19.97 -16.30 11.28
CA GLU A 73 -21.41 -16.20 11.06
C GLU A 73 -21.89 -14.75 10.96
N ALA A 74 -21.32 -13.84 11.76
CA ALA A 74 -21.64 -12.42 11.70
C ALA A 74 -21.16 -11.79 10.38
N ALA A 75 -19.98 -12.19 9.89
CA ALA A 75 -19.45 -11.76 8.61
C ALA A 75 -20.29 -12.29 7.44
N GLU A 76 -20.72 -13.55 7.49
CA GLU A 76 -21.62 -14.16 6.50
C GLU A 76 -22.97 -13.44 6.47
N LYS A 77 -23.60 -13.21 7.64
CA LYS A 77 -24.87 -12.45 7.74
C LYS A 77 -24.72 -11.01 7.22
N GLU A 78 -23.57 -10.38 7.43
CA GLU A 78 -23.28 -9.05 6.91
C GLU A 78 -23.07 -9.07 5.39
N GLU A 79 -22.41 -10.09 4.86
CA GLU A 79 -22.27 -10.29 3.40
C GLU A 79 -23.61 -10.59 2.73
N GLU A 80 -24.47 -11.39 3.36
CA GLU A 80 -25.85 -11.62 2.92
C GLU A 80 -26.66 -10.31 2.91
N ARG A 81 -26.46 -9.42 3.89
CA ARG A 81 -27.06 -8.07 3.88
C ARG A 81 -26.51 -7.18 2.77
N ARG A 82 -25.20 -7.27 2.46
CA ARG A 82 -24.58 -6.54 1.35
C ARG A 82 -25.06 -7.02 -0.01
N THR A 83 -25.25 -8.34 -0.17
CA THR A 83 -25.70 -8.96 -1.43
C THR A 83 -27.19 -8.79 -1.66
N THR A 84 -28.03 -8.85 -0.62
CA THR A 84 -29.47 -8.53 -0.71
C THR A 84 -29.75 -7.03 -0.77
N GLY A 85 -28.79 -6.20 -0.35
CA GLY A 85 -28.77 -4.76 -0.55
C GLY A 85 -28.48 -4.37 -1.99
N ILE A 86 -29.42 -4.62 -2.92
CA ILE A 86 -29.37 -4.20 -4.34
C ILE A 86 -29.04 -2.69 -4.49
N GLY A 87 -29.30 -1.87 -3.47
CA GLY A 87 -28.88 -0.46 -3.43
C GLY A 87 -27.38 -0.21 -3.25
N SER A 88 -26.65 -1.02 -2.47
CA SER A 88 -25.24 -0.73 -2.14
C SER A 88 -24.29 -0.94 -3.33
N HIS A 89 -24.57 -1.93 -4.18
CA HIS A 89 -23.74 -2.19 -5.35
C HIS A 89 -23.99 -1.16 -6.46
N HIS A 90 -25.23 -0.70 -6.61
CA HIS A 90 -25.57 0.40 -7.51
C HIS A 90 -24.93 1.72 -7.05
N ASP A 91 -24.97 2.01 -5.76
CA ASP A 91 -24.32 3.19 -5.18
C ASP A 91 -22.80 3.13 -5.32
N ALA A 92 -22.18 1.95 -5.13
CA ALA A 92 -20.74 1.77 -5.34
C ALA A 92 -20.35 1.94 -6.82
N ILE A 93 -21.16 1.42 -7.76
CA ILE A 93 -20.95 1.61 -9.21
C ILE A 93 -21.19 3.08 -9.60
N ALA A 94 -22.19 3.75 -9.00
CA ALA A 94 -22.47 5.15 -9.22
C ALA A 94 -21.34 6.05 -8.67
N ILE A 95 -20.79 5.73 -7.50
CA ILE A 95 -19.64 6.43 -6.93
C ILE A 95 -18.38 6.17 -7.76
N MET A 96 -18.15 4.94 -8.22
CA MET A 96 -17.02 4.61 -9.09
C MET A 96 -17.09 5.38 -10.41
N SER A 97 -18.26 5.40 -11.06
CA SER A 97 -18.46 6.15 -12.31
C SER A 97 -18.38 7.67 -12.09
N LEU A 98 -18.81 8.19 -10.94
CA LEU A 98 -18.61 9.60 -10.57
C LEU A 98 -17.13 9.92 -10.36
N LEU A 99 -16.36 9.02 -9.74
CA LEU A 99 -14.93 9.18 -9.55
C LEU A 99 -14.18 9.15 -10.88
N GLU A 100 -14.50 8.21 -11.77
CA GLU A 100 -13.94 8.11 -13.12
C GLU A 100 -14.23 9.37 -13.96
N THR A 101 -15.44 9.93 -13.86
CA THR A 101 -15.80 11.17 -14.57
C THR A 101 -15.23 12.44 -13.93
N SER A 102 -14.91 12.40 -12.63
CA SER A 102 -14.30 13.54 -11.92
C SER A 102 -12.77 13.60 -12.05
N LEU A 103 -12.13 12.52 -12.48
CA LEU A 103 -10.69 12.46 -12.62
C LEU A 103 -10.24 13.14 -13.92
N ALA A 104 -9.19 13.96 -13.83
CA ALA A 104 -8.58 14.55 -15.01
C ALA A 104 -8.01 13.45 -15.94
N PRO A 105 -8.03 13.64 -17.28
CA PRO A 105 -7.51 12.64 -18.23
C PRO A 105 -6.04 12.25 -18.00
N ALA A 106 -5.23 13.16 -17.44
CA ALA A 106 -3.85 12.87 -17.06
C ALA A 106 -3.75 11.91 -15.85
N ALA A 107 -4.70 12.00 -14.91
CA ALA A 107 -4.74 11.15 -13.72
C ALA A 107 -5.22 9.74 -14.06
N THR A 108 -6.19 9.59 -14.97
CA THR A 108 -6.63 8.27 -15.45
C THR A 108 -5.51 7.56 -16.22
N ALA A 109 -4.79 8.26 -17.10
CA ALA A 109 -3.63 7.71 -17.80
C ALA A 109 -2.51 7.29 -16.84
N ALA A 110 -2.25 8.07 -15.77
CA ALA A 110 -1.27 7.72 -14.76
C ALA A 110 -1.68 6.48 -13.94
N LEU A 111 -2.95 6.35 -13.58
CA LEU A 111 -3.48 5.17 -12.89
C LEU A 111 -3.44 3.92 -13.76
N GLU A 112 -3.80 4.03 -15.04
CA GLU A 112 -3.74 2.93 -16.00
C GLU A 112 -2.29 2.48 -16.24
N SER A 113 -1.37 3.43 -16.35
CA SER A 113 0.06 3.15 -16.46
C SER A 113 0.60 2.47 -15.21
N LEU A 114 0.14 2.87 -14.01
CA LEU A 114 0.51 2.24 -12.75
C LEU A 114 -0.08 0.83 -12.63
N ALA A 115 -1.35 0.64 -12.98
CA ALA A 115 -1.99 -0.67 -12.99
C ALA A 115 -1.29 -1.62 -13.98
N SER A 116 -0.99 -1.14 -15.19
CA SER A 116 -0.21 -1.85 -16.20
C SER A 116 1.19 -2.19 -15.68
N SER A 117 1.86 -1.25 -14.99
CA SER A 117 3.15 -1.48 -14.36
C SER A 117 3.08 -2.57 -13.29
N VAL A 118 2.05 -2.58 -12.43
CA VAL A 118 1.85 -3.62 -11.41
C VAL A 118 1.62 -5.00 -12.03
N VAL A 119 0.89 -5.08 -13.15
CA VAL A 119 0.68 -6.34 -13.89
C VAL A 119 1.98 -6.81 -14.55
N VAL A 120 2.70 -5.91 -15.22
CA VAL A 120 3.99 -6.20 -15.89
C VAL A 120 5.08 -6.57 -14.88
N LEU A 121 5.09 -5.94 -13.71
CA LEU A 121 6.00 -6.24 -12.60
C LEU A 121 5.65 -7.56 -11.89
N GLY A 122 4.57 -8.23 -12.32
CA GLY A 122 4.17 -9.55 -11.85
C GLY A 122 3.68 -9.53 -10.41
N ARG A 123 2.37 -9.74 -10.22
CA ARG A 123 1.82 -10.19 -8.93
C ARG A 123 2.39 -11.57 -8.58
N ALA A 124 3.58 -11.61 -7.98
CA ALA A 124 4.03 -12.76 -7.22
C ALA A 124 3.49 -12.63 -5.78
N SER A 125 2.24 -13.06 -5.58
CA SER A 125 1.77 -13.85 -4.44
C SER A 125 0.26 -13.64 -4.21
N PRO A 126 -0.58 -14.68 -4.38
CA PRO A 126 -1.93 -14.69 -3.85
C PRO A 126 -1.84 -15.01 -2.35
N SER A 127 -1.47 -14.02 -1.53
CA SER A 127 -1.73 -14.09 -0.09
C SER A 127 -2.58 -12.90 0.28
N THR A 128 -3.81 -13.22 0.65
CA THR A 128 -4.83 -12.34 1.20
C THR A 128 -4.35 -11.74 2.51
N SER A 129 -3.66 -10.61 2.44
CA SER A 129 -3.72 -9.51 3.40
C SER A 129 -2.80 -8.40 2.92
N THR A 130 -3.19 -7.15 3.15
CA THR A 130 -2.29 -5.99 3.06
C THR A 130 -2.14 -5.35 1.68
N SER A 131 -3.24 -4.82 1.14
CA SER A 131 -3.24 -3.80 0.07
C SER A 131 -2.32 -2.60 0.40
N ALA A 132 -2.05 -2.34 1.69
CA ALA A 132 -1.16 -1.28 2.15
C ALA A 132 0.34 -1.59 1.95
N SER A 133 0.76 -2.87 1.93
CA SER A 133 2.17 -3.24 1.73
C SER A 133 2.57 -3.14 0.26
N VAL A 134 1.62 -3.42 -0.64
CA VAL A 134 1.86 -3.38 -2.10
C VAL A 134 2.26 -1.99 -2.58
N VAL A 135 1.62 -0.93 -2.05
CA VAL A 135 1.95 0.46 -2.41
C VAL A 135 3.28 0.89 -1.78
N GLY A 136 3.61 0.40 -0.58
CA GLY A 136 4.89 0.67 0.08
C GLY A 136 6.10 -0.03 -0.57
N ASP A 137 5.89 -1.24 -1.10
CA ASP A 137 6.93 -2.04 -1.77
C ASP A 137 7.13 -1.69 -3.25
N LEU A 138 6.16 -1.00 -3.87
CA LEU A 138 6.26 -0.56 -5.25
C LEU A 138 7.44 0.42 -5.51
N PRO A 139 7.64 1.50 -4.74
CA PRO A 139 8.76 2.42 -4.99
C PRO A 139 10.12 1.74 -4.82
N SER A 140 10.27 0.82 -3.87
CA SER A 140 11.53 0.09 -3.69
C SER A 140 11.80 -0.85 -4.87
N ARG A 141 10.77 -1.52 -5.41
CA ARG A 141 10.87 -2.36 -6.62
C ARG A 141 11.14 -1.54 -7.89
N ILE A 142 10.47 -0.39 -8.05
CA ILE A 142 10.70 0.53 -9.17
C ILE A 142 12.15 1.01 -9.22
N VAL A 143 12.79 1.23 -8.07
CA VAL A 143 14.20 1.65 -8.04
C VAL A 143 15.17 0.47 -8.18
N ASN A 144 14.83 -0.69 -7.65
CA ASN A 144 15.73 -1.85 -7.67
C ASN A 144 15.84 -2.50 -9.05
N ILE A 145 14.77 -2.50 -9.85
CA ILE A 145 14.77 -3.13 -11.18
C ILE A 145 15.73 -2.42 -12.16
N PRO A 146 15.67 -1.09 -12.37
CA PRO A 146 16.63 -0.39 -13.23
C PRO A 146 18.09 -0.61 -12.79
N ARG A 147 18.31 -0.72 -11.46
CA ARG A 147 19.64 -1.02 -10.92
C ARG A 147 20.10 -2.43 -11.31
N GLN A 148 19.22 -3.42 -11.24
CA GLN A 148 19.50 -4.78 -11.67
C GLN A 148 19.70 -4.85 -13.19
N THR A 149 18.86 -4.18 -13.98
CA THR A 149 18.98 -4.10 -15.44
C THR A 149 20.31 -3.49 -15.85
N PHE A 150 20.70 -2.35 -15.28
CA PHE A 150 22.00 -1.73 -15.58
C PHE A 150 23.18 -2.62 -15.19
N ALA A 151 23.10 -3.32 -14.05
CA ALA A 151 24.13 -4.26 -13.65
C ALA A 151 24.27 -5.43 -14.65
N GLN A 152 23.14 -5.95 -15.16
CA GLN A 152 23.12 -7.00 -16.17
C GLN A 152 23.64 -6.51 -17.53
N GLU A 153 23.26 -5.30 -17.96
CA GLU A 153 23.79 -4.68 -19.17
C GLU A 153 25.30 -4.46 -19.08
N SER A 154 25.80 -4.01 -17.92
CA SER A 154 27.24 -3.90 -17.66
C SER A 154 27.94 -5.26 -17.73
N GLN A 155 27.30 -6.32 -17.21
CA GLN A 155 27.85 -7.69 -17.31
C GLN A 155 27.87 -8.19 -18.75
N LEU A 156 26.82 -7.94 -19.53
CA LEU A 156 26.76 -8.31 -20.95
C LEU A 156 27.83 -7.60 -21.75
N SER A 157 28.01 -6.28 -21.56
CA SER A 157 29.07 -5.53 -22.22
C SER A 157 30.47 -6.05 -21.86
N ALA A 158 30.70 -6.43 -20.60
CA ALA A 158 31.96 -7.04 -20.19
C ALA A 158 32.20 -8.40 -20.90
N ILE A 159 31.18 -9.25 -21.01
CA ILE A 159 31.26 -10.52 -21.73
C ILE A 159 31.54 -10.29 -23.22
N GLU A 160 30.91 -9.30 -23.83
CA GLU A 160 31.15 -8.94 -25.24
C GLU A 160 32.60 -8.50 -25.47
N THR A 161 33.15 -7.66 -24.58
CA THR A 161 34.56 -7.22 -24.68
C THR A 161 35.54 -8.38 -24.55
N LEU A 162 35.29 -9.30 -23.61
CA LEU A 162 36.10 -10.50 -23.43
C LEU A 162 36.00 -11.41 -24.67
N THR A 163 34.81 -11.56 -25.23
CA THR A 163 34.60 -12.35 -26.44
C THR A 163 35.36 -11.76 -27.63
N ALA A 164 35.33 -10.43 -27.79
CA ALA A 164 36.08 -9.73 -28.83
C ALA A 164 37.61 -9.87 -28.65
N ASP A 165 38.10 -9.78 -27.41
CA ASP A 165 39.53 -10.00 -27.14
C ASP A 165 39.95 -11.43 -27.44
N LEU A 166 39.18 -12.43 -26.98
CA LEU A 166 39.45 -13.84 -27.29
C LEU A 166 39.42 -14.12 -28.80
N GLN A 167 38.48 -13.54 -29.55
CA GLN A 167 38.47 -13.65 -31.01
C GLN A 167 39.71 -13.01 -31.65
N THR A 168 40.17 -11.88 -31.12
CA THR A 168 41.40 -11.22 -31.58
C THR A 168 42.62 -12.09 -31.28
N GLN A 169 42.69 -12.71 -30.10
CA GLN A 169 43.76 -13.65 -29.76
C GLN A 169 43.74 -14.91 -30.64
N VAL A 170 42.56 -15.48 -30.91
CA VAL A 170 42.41 -16.64 -31.80
C VAL A 170 42.82 -16.31 -33.24
N THR A 171 42.43 -15.16 -33.77
CA THR A 171 42.83 -14.74 -35.12
C THR A 171 44.34 -14.47 -35.19
N ARG A 172 44.92 -13.88 -34.14
CA ARG A 172 46.37 -13.67 -34.02
C ARG A 172 47.14 -14.99 -33.98
N THR A 173 46.75 -15.92 -33.11
CA THR A 173 47.44 -17.23 -33.02
C THR A 173 47.29 -18.04 -34.30
N LYS A 174 46.13 -18.00 -34.97
CA LYS A 174 45.95 -18.60 -36.30
C LYS A 174 46.88 -17.98 -37.34
N ARG A 175 47.05 -16.65 -37.33
CA ARG A 175 47.97 -15.95 -38.24
C ARG A 175 49.42 -16.33 -37.97
N ASP A 176 49.82 -16.37 -36.71
CA ASP A 176 51.17 -16.76 -36.30
C ASP A 176 51.46 -18.21 -36.72
N LEU A 177 50.53 -19.13 -36.49
CA LEU A 177 50.63 -20.52 -36.98
C LEU A 177 50.73 -20.59 -38.52
N ALA A 178 49.93 -19.82 -39.26
CA ALA A 178 50.02 -19.78 -40.72
C ALA A 178 51.37 -19.23 -41.21
N ALA A 179 52.00 -18.31 -40.47
CA ALA A 179 53.34 -17.82 -40.78
C ALA A 179 54.44 -18.84 -40.49
N PHE A 180 54.26 -19.71 -39.48
CA PHE A 180 55.19 -20.80 -39.14
C PHE A 180 55.09 -22.01 -40.07
N PHE A 181 53.95 -22.22 -40.73
CA PHE A 181 53.75 -23.29 -41.71
C PHE A 181 53.57 -22.73 -43.13
N PRO A 182 54.60 -22.13 -43.76
CA PRO A 182 54.53 -21.78 -45.18
C PRO A 182 54.71 -23.07 -45.99
N GLU A 183 53.60 -23.71 -46.36
CA GLU A 183 53.65 -24.86 -47.28
C GLU A 183 53.92 -24.38 -48.72
N ARG A 184 55.23 -24.25 -49.00
CA ARG A 184 55.99 -24.55 -50.22
C ARG A 184 55.20 -24.72 -51.54
N THR A 185 55.25 -23.70 -52.41
CA THR A 185 55.35 -23.88 -53.87
C THR A 185 56.19 -22.73 -54.50
N PRO A 186 57.14 -23.02 -55.41
CA PRO A 186 57.85 -22.02 -56.22
C PRO A 186 57.60 -22.24 -57.75
N PRO A 187 58.28 -21.56 -58.69
CA PRO A 187 58.04 -20.17 -59.11
C PRO A 187 58.00 -20.02 -60.66
N THR A 188 57.73 -18.82 -61.22
CA THR A 188 58.24 -18.41 -62.55
C THR A 188 58.30 -16.88 -62.69
N SER A 189 59.44 -16.43 -63.23
CA SER A 189 60.03 -15.08 -63.33
C SER A 189 59.47 -14.14 -64.41
N ALA A 190 59.69 -12.82 -64.21
CA ALA A 190 60.34 -11.84 -65.14
C ALA A 190 60.15 -10.40 -64.56
N ARG A 191 61.17 -9.62 -64.15
CA ARG A 191 62.25 -8.89 -64.89
C ARG A 191 61.69 -7.69 -65.70
N ALA A 192 62.17 -6.44 -65.69
CA ALA A 192 63.42 -5.76 -65.31
C ALA A 192 63.22 -4.22 -65.22
N GLN A 193 64.15 -3.52 -64.53
CA GLN A 193 64.90 -2.26 -64.90
C GLN A 193 64.13 -1.01 -65.37
N ASP A 194 64.57 0.24 -65.21
CA ASP A 194 65.66 0.99 -64.53
C ASP A 194 65.27 2.49 -64.70
N ASP A 195 66.08 3.39 -64.13
CA ASP A 195 66.27 4.83 -64.48
C ASP A 195 65.68 5.93 -63.57
N ASP A 196 66.62 6.56 -62.85
CA ASP A 196 66.68 7.94 -62.31
C ASP A 196 66.83 8.96 -63.49
N PRO A 197 66.69 10.32 -63.41
CA PRO A 197 67.36 11.20 -62.41
C PRO A 197 66.78 12.63 -62.12
N THR A 198 67.44 13.35 -61.18
CA THR A 198 67.70 14.83 -61.09
C THR A 198 66.64 15.88 -60.64
N SER A 199 66.78 16.31 -59.37
CA SER A 199 66.93 17.69 -58.81
C SER A 199 65.90 18.85 -59.12
N PRO A 200 66.02 20.06 -58.52
CA PRO A 200 65.02 20.61 -57.59
C PRO A 200 64.40 21.94 -58.06
N SER A 201 63.25 22.35 -57.51
CA SER A 201 62.70 23.70 -57.72
C SER A 201 61.76 24.12 -56.59
N THR A 202 62.16 25.15 -55.85
CA THR A 202 61.28 26.00 -55.00
C THR A 202 60.32 26.81 -55.89
N PRO A 203 59.10 27.24 -55.46
CA PRO A 203 58.98 28.33 -54.48
C PRO A 203 57.71 28.36 -53.59
N SER A 204 57.77 29.26 -52.60
CA SER A 204 56.65 30.06 -52.07
C SER A 204 55.56 29.38 -51.23
N SER A 205 55.45 29.82 -49.96
CA SER A 205 54.27 30.51 -49.37
C SER A 205 54.04 30.14 -47.89
N SER A 206 54.17 31.14 -47.02
CA SER A 206 53.34 31.38 -45.83
C SER A 206 53.43 30.46 -44.59
N PRO A 207 53.18 31.02 -43.39
CA PRO A 207 53.40 30.35 -42.12
C PRO A 207 52.30 29.35 -41.77
N THR A 208 52.75 28.29 -41.12
CA THR A 208 52.02 27.21 -40.49
C THR A 208 51.00 27.68 -39.45
N GLN A 209 49.79 27.10 -39.57
CA GLN A 209 48.74 26.88 -38.57
C GLN A 209 47.78 28.02 -38.20
N GLN A 210 46.74 28.10 -39.03
CA GLN A 210 45.37 28.43 -38.62
C GLN A 210 44.80 27.41 -37.62
N HIS A 211 44.12 27.97 -36.61
CA HIS A 211 42.79 27.59 -36.12
C HIS A 211 42.54 26.14 -35.67
N LEU A 212 42.26 25.99 -34.36
CA LEU A 212 40.91 25.56 -33.97
C LEU A 212 40.51 26.20 -32.63
N ARG A 213 39.64 27.20 -32.73
CA ARG A 213 38.93 27.81 -31.61
C ARG A 213 38.09 26.75 -30.90
N THR A 214 38.41 26.43 -29.65
CA THR A 214 37.54 25.72 -28.71
C THR A 214 36.53 26.70 -28.12
N THR A 215 35.51 27.07 -28.89
CA THR A 215 34.41 27.93 -28.42
C THR A 215 33.07 27.21 -28.52
N THR A 216 32.88 26.12 -27.77
CA THR A 216 31.56 25.49 -27.60
C THR A 216 31.27 24.96 -26.18
N ARG A 217 32.18 25.10 -25.20
CA ARG A 217 32.00 24.50 -23.85
C ARG A 217 31.66 25.47 -22.70
N THR A 218 31.55 26.76 -22.94
CA THR A 218 31.25 27.74 -21.86
C THR A 218 29.75 27.93 -21.62
N THR A 219 28.92 27.76 -22.66
CA THR A 219 27.45 27.92 -22.59
C THR A 219 26.78 26.77 -21.83
N ASP A 220 27.31 25.55 -21.93
CA ASP A 220 26.81 24.40 -21.16
C ASP A 220 27.17 24.50 -19.68
N SER A 221 28.32 25.09 -19.35
CA SER A 221 28.75 25.25 -17.96
C SER A 221 27.89 26.23 -17.18
N SER A 222 27.48 27.35 -17.79
CA SER A 222 26.59 28.32 -17.14
C SER A 222 25.17 27.78 -17.00
N HIS A 223 24.68 27.04 -18.01
CA HIS A 223 23.36 26.41 -17.97
C HIS A 223 23.28 25.31 -16.88
N LEU A 224 24.28 24.43 -16.80
CA LEU A 224 24.38 23.43 -15.73
C LEU A 224 24.49 24.09 -14.35
N HIS A 225 25.20 25.21 -14.24
CA HIS A 225 25.30 25.97 -12.99
C HIS A 225 23.95 26.59 -12.59
N SER A 226 23.21 27.19 -13.53
CA SER A 226 21.87 27.72 -13.24
C SER A 226 20.88 26.63 -12.82
N LEU A 227 20.92 25.46 -13.46
CA LEU A 227 20.09 24.31 -13.11
C LEU A 227 20.43 23.78 -11.70
N THR A 228 21.72 23.74 -11.36
CA THR A 228 22.18 23.33 -10.03
C THR A 228 21.67 24.29 -8.95
N LEU A 229 21.74 25.61 -9.19
CA LEU A 229 21.20 26.60 -8.27
C LEU A 229 19.68 26.50 -8.12
N GLN A 230 18.97 26.21 -9.21
CA GLN A 230 17.53 25.97 -9.17
C GLN A 230 17.19 24.74 -8.32
N HIS A 231 17.81 23.59 -8.58
CA HIS A 231 17.59 22.38 -7.78
C HIS A 231 17.96 22.58 -6.30
N GLN A 232 18.99 23.38 -6.00
CA GLN A 232 19.32 23.75 -4.62
C GLN A 232 18.21 24.57 -3.94
N ARG A 233 17.57 25.49 -4.67
CA ARG A 233 16.43 26.28 -4.14
C ARG A 233 15.20 25.39 -3.92
N GLU A 234 14.87 24.55 -4.89
CA GLU A 234 13.76 23.60 -4.80
C GLU A 234 13.96 22.61 -3.65
N THR A 235 15.18 22.08 -3.49
CA THR A 235 15.53 21.19 -2.37
C THR A 235 15.35 21.91 -1.04
N LYS A 236 15.84 23.15 -0.91
CA LYS A 236 15.64 23.95 0.32
C LYS A 236 14.15 24.16 0.60
N GLN A 237 13.36 24.50 -0.40
CA GLN A 237 11.92 24.68 -0.25
C GLN A 237 11.22 23.38 0.19
N LEU A 238 11.57 22.25 -0.42
CA LEU A 238 11.03 20.94 -0.03
C LEU A 238 11.44 20.58 1.40
N THR A 239 12.68 20.83 1.81
CA THR A 239 13.13 20.54 3.19
C THR A 239 12.38 21.36 4.23
N LEU A 240 12.10 22.64 3.95
CA LEU A 240 11.29 23.49 4.82
C LEU A 240 9.86 22.96 4.92
N LYS A 241 9.25 22.63 3.79
CA LYS A 241 7.88 22.10 3.74
C LYS A 241 7.77 20.74 4.44
N SER A 242 8.77 19.87 4.30
CA SER A 242 8.83 18.60 5.05
C SER A 242 8.94 18.82 6.55
N ALA A 243 9.70 19.83 7.02
CA ALA A 243 9.77 20.17 8.43
C ALA A 243 8.43 20.71 8.97
N GLU A 244 7.74 21.55 8.19
CA GLU A 244 6.40 22.04 8.52
C GLU A 244 5.38 20.89 8.64
N TYR A 245 5.39 19.95 7.69
CA TYR A 245 4.49 18.80 7.75
C TYR A 245 4.80 17.89 8.94
N ARG A 246 6.07 17.68 9.27
CA ARG A 246 6.46 16.95 10.49
C ARG A 246 5.90 17.64 11.74
N SER A 247 6.10 18.95 11.87
CA SER A 247 5.53 19.72 13.00
C SER A 247 3.99 19.65 13.04
N ARG A 248 3.32 19.66 11.88
CA ARG A 248 1.86 19.50 11.78
C ARG A 248 1.41 18.12 12.27
N ILE A 249 2.15 17.07 11.90
CA ILE A 249 1.89 15.69 12.34
C ILE A 249 2.08 15.60 13.86
N ASP A 250 3.20 16.09 14.39
CA ASP A 250 3.47 16.10 15.83
C ASP A 250 2.38 16.86 16.60
N ALA A 251 1.90 17.99 16.07
CA ALA A 251 0.81 18.75 16.68
C ALA A 251 -0.51 17.96 16.69
N LEU A 252 -0.83 17.24 15.61
CA LEU A 252 -2.01 16.39 15.53
C LEU A 252 -1.91 15.17 16.45
N GLU A 253 -0.76 14.53 16.51
CA GLU A 253 -0.48 13.43 17.44
C GLU A 253 -0.60 13.89 18.89
N ASN A 254 -0.07 15.06 19.22
CA ASN A 254 -0.22 15.66 20.55
C ASN A 254 -1.68 16.00 20.87
N HIS A 255 -2.47 16.47 19.89
CA HIS A 255 -3.89 16.74 20.07
C HIS A 255 -4.68 15.45 20.28
N LEU A 256 -4.38 14.38 19.53
CA LEU A 256 -4.95 13.05 19.73
C LEU A 256 -4.57 12.48 21.09
N ALA A 257 -3.31 12.62 21.50
CA ALA A 257 -2.85 12.20 22.82
C ALA A 257 -3.49 13.04 23.94
N ALA A 258 -3.78 14.33 23.70
CA ALA A 258 -4.53 15.16 24.63
C ALA A 258 -6.01 14.74 24.71
N LEU A 259 -6.63 14.34 23.61
CA LEU A 259 -7.99 13.78 23.58
C LEU A 259 -8.07 12.44 24.32
N THR A 260 -7.09 11.55 24.17
CA THR A 260 -7.05 10.28 24.89
C THR A 260 -6.75 10.47 26.39
N ARG A 261 -5.86 11.42 26.74
CA ARG A 261 -5.60 11.79 28.15
C ARG A 261 -6.76 12.55 28.79
N SER A 262 -7.44 13.43 28.06
CA SER A 262 -8.68 14.09 28.52
C SER A 262 -9.82 13.09 28.66
N GLY A 263 -9.84 12.02 27.85
CA GLY A 263 -10.72 10.86 28.02
C GLY A 263 -10.48 10.08 29.31
N SER A 264 -9.33 10.28 29.97
CA SER A 264 -8.97 9.60 31.23
C SER A 264 -9.31 10.39 32.50
N HIS A 265 -9.55 11.70 32.44
CA HIS A 265 -9.73 12.52 33.65
C HIS A 265 -10.88 13.54 33.65
N SER A 266 -11.76 13.57 32.62
CA SER A 266 -12.95 14.46 32.64
C SER A 266 -14.27 13.82 32.22
N SER A 267 -14.42 12.50 32.29
CA SER A 267 -15.74 11.87 32.27
C SER A 267 -15.69 10.49 32.92
N PRO A 268 -16.45 10.21 33.98
CA PRO A 268 -16.68 8.82 34.36
C PRO A 268 -17.37 8.14 33.18
N SER A 269 -16.72 7.13 32.61
CA SER A 269 -17.32 6.06 31.83
C SER A 269 -18.36 6.50 30.77
N SER A 270 -17.94 6.59 29.51
CA SER A 270 -18.85 6.38 28.38
C SER A 270 -19.23 4.90 28.21
N THR A 271 -19.08 4.08 29.25
CA THR A 271 -19.49 2.67 29.30
C THR A 271 -20.67 2.43 30.24
N ASP A 272 -21.24 3.48 30.86
CA ASP A 272 -22.53 3.38 31.54
C ASP A 272 -23.64 3.35 30.49
N PRO A 273 -24.40 2.23 30.35
CA PRO A 273 -25.42 2.07 29.32
C PRO A 273 -26.53 3.13 29.43
N THR A 274 -26.75 3.67 30.63
CA THR A 274 -27.74 4.72 30.90
C THR A 274 -27.34 6.07 30.31
N VAL A 275 -26.06 6.46 30.44
CA VAL A 275 -25.51 7.72 29.90
C VAL A 275 -25.43 7.65 28.37
N LEU A 276 -25.04 6.50 27.82
CA LEU A 276 -25.08 6.25 26.38
C LEU A 276 -26.50 6.31 25.81
N ALA A 277 -27.47 5.67 26.46
CA ALA A 277 -28.88 5.72 26.06
C ALA A 277 -29.43 7.17 26.11
N ALA A 278 -29.08 7.94 27.14
CA ALA A 278 -29.46 9.36 27.22
C ALA A 278 -28.85 10.20 26.09
N LYS A 279 -27.57 9.99 25.76
CA LYS A 279 -26.90 10.64 24.63
C LYS A 279 -27.54 10.24 23.29
N GLN A 280 -27.86 8.97 23.09
CA GLN A 280 -28.52 8.47 21.87
C GLN A 280 -29.91 9.10 21.70
N ARG A 281 -30.69 9.23 22.77
CA ARG A 281 -31.99 9.94 22.75
C ARG A 281 -31.82 11.42 22.41
N SER A 282 -30.82 12.08 22.98
CA SER A 282 -30.53 13.50 22.68
C SER A 282 -30.14 13.67 21.20
N LEU A 283 -29.33 12.76 20.66
CA LEU A 283 -28.94 12.77 19.24
C LEU A 283 -30.14 12.49 18.33
N ALA A 284 -30.99 11.52 18.67
CA ALA A 284 -32.21 11.25 17.92
C ALA A 284 -33.17 12.45 17.92
N ALA A 285 -33.32 13.14 19.06
CA ALA A 285 -34.11 14.35 19.15
C ALA A 285 -33.52 15.51 18.31
N LYS A 286 -32.19 15.67 18.30
CA LYS A 286 -31.51 16.66 17.46
C LYS A 286 -31.65 16.34 15.97
N LYS A 287 -31.51 15.07 15.58
CA LYS A 287 -31.73 14.61 14.19
C LYS A 287 -33.16 14.93 13.74
N LYS A 288 -34.17 14.57 14.54
CA LYS A 288 -35.57 14.88 14.22
C LYS A 288 -35.82 16.39 14.05
N LYS A 289 -35.19 17.23 14.87
CA LYS A 289 -35.26 18.70 14.71
C LYS A 289 -34.58 19.17 13.43
N LEU A 290 -33.46 18.56 13.06
CA LEU A 290 -32.73 18.89 11.85
C LEU A 290 -33.50 18.48 10.60
N ASP A 291 -34.12 17.30 10.61
CA ASP A 291 -34.98 16.83 9.52
C ASP A 291 -36.19 17.77 9.34
N ALA A 292 -36.85 18.15 10.44
CA ALA A 292 -37.95 19.12 10.39
C ALA A 292 -37.51 20.49 9.85
N LEU A 293 -36.31 20.95 10.20
CA LEU A 293 -35.76 22.21 9.69
C LEU A 293 -35.39 22.08 8.20
N HIS A 294 -34.83 20.94 7.80
CA HIS A 294 -34.48 20.64 6.42
C HIS A 294 -35.70 20.57 5.53
N ASP A 295 -36.77 19.92 5.98
CA ASP A 295 -38.05 19.89 5.27
C ASP A 295 -38.66 21.28 5.15
N ARG A 296 -38.50 22.12 6.19
CA ARG A 296 -38.90 23.53 6.12
C ARG A 296 -38.06 24.31 5.12
N ILE A 297 -36.74 24.10 5.07
CA ILE A 297 -35.85 24.76 4.10
C ILE A 297 -36.18 24.31 2.67
N ARG A 298 -36.49 23.03 2.46
CA ARG A 298 -36.93 22.49 1.16
C ARG A 298 -38.19 23.18 0.63
N GLN A 299 -39.12 23.59 1.48
CA GLN A 299 -40.31 24.36 1.07
C GLN A 299 -39.96 25.75 0.51
N PHE A 300 -38.80 26.30 0.88
CA PHE A 300 -38.29 27.57 0.37
C PHE A 300 -37.30 27.40 -0.79
N HIS A 301 -37.19 26.19 -1.37
CA HIS A 301 -36.32 25.95 -2.51
C HIS A 301 -36.75 26.80 -3.71
N GLY A 302 -35.89 27.73 -4.12
CA GLY A 302 -36.14 28.67 -5.21
C GLY A 302 -36.23 30.14 -4.78
N LEU A 303 -36.27 30.43 -3.47
CA LEU A 303 -36.14 31.80 -2.98
C LEU A 303 -34.66 32.21 -2.91
N PRO A 304 -34.30 33.43 -3.35
CA PRO A 304 -32.96 33.99 -3.18
C PRO A 304 -32.56 34.09 -1.70
N PRO A 305 -31.25 34.02 -1.37
CA PRO A 305 -30.79 34.11 0.03
C PRO A 305 -31.06 35.47 0.69
N ASP A 306 -31.37 36.52 -0.08
CA ASP A 306 -31.76 37.84 0.43
C ASP A 306 -33.28 37.93 0.68
N ILE A 307 -33.66 38.47 1.84
CA ILE A 307 -35.04 38.57 2.33
C ILE A 307 -35.87 39.52 1.46
N GLU A 308 -35.30 40.66 1.04
CA GLU A 308 -36.03 41.65 0.26
C GLU A 308 -36.28 41.18 -1.18
N VAL A 309 -35.29 40.50 -1.77
CA VAL A 309 -35.43 39.87 -3.09
C VAL A 309 -36.43 38.71 -3.06
N SER A 310 -36.39 37.90 -2.00
CA SER A 310 -37.39 36.85 -1.75
C SER A 310 -38.81 37.39 -1.71
N ARG A 311 -39.03 38.50 -0.98
CA ARG A 311 -40.35 39.17 -0.92
C ARG A 311 -40.79 39.70 -2.29
N ALA A 312 -39.87 40.21 -3.09
CA ALA A 312 -40.18 40.67 -4.44
C ALA A 312 -40.63 39.53 -5.36
N GLU A 313 -39.94 38.38 -5.33
CA GLU A 313 -40.32 37.20 -6.14
C GLU A 313 -41.65 36.58 -5.68
N VAL A 314 -41.93 36.54 -4.37
CA VAL A 314 -43.24 36.08 -3.86
C VAL A 314 -44.37 36.98 -4.37
N ARG A 315 -44.24 38.31 -4.26
CA ARG A 315 -45.24 39.25 -4.78
C ARG A 315 -45.44 39.13 -6.30
N ARG A 316 -44.37 38.85 -7.03
CA ARG A 316 -44.43 38.60 -8.48
C ARG A 316 -45.23 37.32 -8.78
N ALA A 317 -44.96 36.24 -8.05
CA ALA A 317 -45.66 34.97 -8.20
C ALA A 317 -47.16 35.08 -7.83
N GLU A 318 -47.48 35.80 -6.75
CA GLU A 318 -48.88 36.11 -6.36
C GLU A 318 -49.61 36.88 -7.46
N GLY A 319 -48.99 37.92 -8.02
CA GLY A 319 -49.58 38.68 -9.13
C GLY A 319 -49.80 37.84 -10.40
N ALA A 320 -48.93 36.86 -10.67
CA ALA A 320 -49.12 35.92 -11.78
C ALA A 320 -50.29 34.95 -11.51
N LEU A 321 -50.42 34.46 -10.28
CA LEU A 321 -51.53 33.60 -9.86
C LEU A 321 -52.87 34.33 -9.98
N ASP A 322 -52.95 35.58 -9.52
CA ASP A 322 -54.17 36.38 -9.64
C ASP A 322 -54.57 36.63 -11.09
N ARG A 323 -53.59 36.85 -11.99
CA ARG A 323 -53.86 36.97 -13.43
C ARG A 323 -54.41 35.68 -14.01
N LEU A 324 -53.83 34.53 -13.65
CA LEU A 324 -54.33 33.23 -14.08
C LEU A 324 -55.72 32.94 -13.52
N ARG A 325 -55.97 33.34 -12.27
CA ARG A 325 -57.26 33.18 -11.61
C ARG A 325 -58.34 34.03 -12.28
N ARG A 326 -58.07 35.31 -12.56
CA ARG A 326 -58.98 36.18 -13.32
C ARG A 326 -59.25 35.61 -14.70
N ARG A 327 -58.21 35.21 -15.44
CA ARG A 327 -58.38 34.59 -16.76
C ARG A 327 -59.24 33.33 -16.70
N ARG A 328 -59.05 32.49 -15.68
CA ARG A 328 -59.88 31.31 -15.43
C ARG A 328 -61.33 31.72 -15.18
N ASP A 329 -61.55 32.71 -14.33
CA ASP A 329 -62.88 33.17 -13.96
C ASP A 329 -63.59 33.83 -15.17
N ASP A 330 -62.91 34.64 -15.98
CA ASP A 330 -63.42 35.20 -17.24
C ASP A 330 -63.83 34.10 -18.24
N LEU A 331 -63.02 33.04 -18.35
CA LEU A 331 -63.34 31.89 -19.20
C LEU A 331 -64.51 31.07 -18.66
N PHE A 332 -64.70 31.01 -17.34
CA PHE A 332 -65.86 30.36 -16.73
C PHE A 332 -67.14 31.20 -16.90
N GLU A 333 -67.07 32.52 -16.81
CA GLU A 333 -68.22 33.41 -17.04
C GLU A 333 -68.65 33.43 -18.52
N ALA A 334 -67.75 33.09 -19.44
CA ALA A 334 -68.04 33.00 -20.88
C ALA A 334 -68.66 31.68 -21.34
N LEU A 335 -68.87 30.70 -20.44
CA LEU A 335 -69.50 29.40 -20.69
C LEU A 335 -70.96 29.38 -20.22
#